data_AF-A0A971UM76-F1
#
_entry.id   AF-A0A971UM76-F1
#
_cell.length_a   1.000
_cell.length_b   1.000
_cell.length_c   1.000
_cell.angle_alpha   90.00
_cell.angle_beta   90.00
_cell.angle_gamma   90.00
#
_symmetry.space_group_name_H-M   'P 1'
#
loop_
_entity.id
_entity.type
_entity.pdbx_description
1 polymer ?
#
loop_
_entity_poly.entity_id
_entity_poly.type
_entity_poly.pdbx_seq_one_letter_code
_entity_poly.pdbx_strand_id
1 'polypeptide(L)'
;MAKQFFRAAVRRGLIDRNPFDGQVCQVRENPKRQHFVTRADTEAVLAALPDAPWRLAFALARWGGLRCPSEIVRLTWADIAWDRGRFTVHASKTEHHADAGIRVVPIFPELLPYLQEAFDVAEPGAVYCCPQYPMHFAGQMYGKVVRNAMKSAGVKPWPKLFQNCRSTRETELAETFPVQVVCAWIGNSPAVAARHYLQVTDAHFTRATGAALQKAVQQSSKTACNADSPEGARPHSHTENQHCTPVHIKRVGPLGLEPRTGGL
;
A
#
# COMPACT_ATOMS: atom_id res chain seq x y z
N MET A 1 -6.23 -26.73 3.49
CA MET A 1 -5.82 -27.84 4.38
C MET A 1 -6.18 -29.21 3.79
N ALA A 2 -7.44 -29.47 3.42
CA ALA A 2 -7.86 -30.75 2.83
C ALA A 2 -6.96 -31.24 1.67
N LYS A 3 -6.72 -30.43 0.63
CA LYS A 3 -5.86 -30.84 -0.50
C LYS A 3 -4.43 -31.23 -0.10
N GLN A 4 -3.85 -30.60 0.92
CA GLN A 4 -2.51 -30.96 1.41
C GLN A 4 -2.52 -32.26 2.23
N PHE A 5 -3.54 -32.46 3.07
CA PHE A 5 -3.74 -33.71 3.81
C PHE A 5 -3.88 -34.91 2.86
N PHE A 6 -4.77 -34.82 1.87
CA PHE A 6 -4.97 -35.89 0.88
C PHE A 6 -3.77 -36.04 -0.07
N ARG A 7 -2.99 -34.98 -0.35
CA ARG A 7 -1.68 -35.11 -1.03
C ARG A 7 -0.69 -35.93 -0.21
N ALA A 8 -0.66 -35.76 1.12
CA ALA A 8 0.19 -36.56 1.98
C ALA A 8 -0.26 -38.04 2.00
N ALA A 9 -1.57 -38.30 2.00
CA ALA A 9 -2.12 -39.65 1.90
C ALA A 9 -1.76 -40.34 0.57
N VAL A 10 -1.88 -39.64 -0.56
CA VAL A 10 -1.42 -40.14 -1.87
C VAL A 10 0.07 -40.45 -1.86
N ARG A 11 0.92 -39.54 -1.34
CA ARG A 11 2.38 -39.78 -1.25
C ARG A 11 2.76 -40.97 -0.36
N ARG A 12 1.90 -41.32 0.59
CA ARG A 12 2.09 -42.47 1.48
C ARG A 12 1.44 -43.75 0.94
N GLY A 13 0.85 -43.71 -0.26
CA GLY A 13 0.15 -44.86 -0.85
C GLY A 13 -1.12 -45.28 -0.10
N LEU A 14 -1.67 -44.41 0.76
CA LEU A 14 -2.88 -44.72 1.53
C LEU A 14 -4.15 -44.61 0.68
N ILE A 15 -4.08 -43.85 -0.42
CA ILE A 15 -5.14 -43.66 -1.41
C ILE A 15 -4.50 -43.42 -2.78
N ASP A 16 -5.20 -43.77 -3.85
CA ASP A 16 -4.65 -43.64 -5.22
C ASP A 16 -4.74 -42.22 -5.79
N ARG A 17 -5.73 -41.44 -5.34
CA ARG A 17 -5.97 -40.09 -5.86
C ARG A 17 -6.46 -39.14 -4.79
N ASN A 18 -6.15 -37.85 -4.99
CA ASN A 18 -6.63 -36.80 -4.12
C ASN A 18 -8.05 -36.36 -4.55
N PRO A 19 -9.08 -36.49 -3.69
CA PRO A 19 -10.45 -36.12 -4.05
C PRO A 19 -10.64 -34.60 -4.24
N PHE A 20 -9.68 -33.79 -3.80
CA PHE A 20 -9.65 -32.34 -3.99
C PHE A 20 -8.73 -31.91 -5.13
N ASP A 21 -8.31 -32.84 -5.99
CA ASP A 21 -7.57 -32.45 -7.17
C ASP A 21 -8.44 -31.63 -8.14
N GLY A 22 -7.83 -30.71 -8.88
CA GLY A 22 -8.55 -29.72 -9.69
C GLY A 22 -9.27 -28.60 -8.92
N GLN A 23 -9.52 -28.76 -7.61
CA GLN A 23 -10.18 -27.72 -6.80
C GLN A 23 -9.26 -26.52 -6.54
N VAL A 24 -9.82 -25.31 -6.72
CA VAL A 24 -9.13 -24.05 -6.45
C VAL A 24 -8.93 -23.90 -4.95
N CYS A 25 -7.70 -24.12 -4.48
CA CYS A 25 -7.34 -24.02 -3.06
C CYS A 25 -6.81 -22.64 -2.66
N GLN A 26 -6.45 -21.81 -3.64
CA GLN A 26 -5.91 -20.48 -3.42
C GLN A 26 -7.04 -19.46 -3.52
N VAL A 27 -7.31 -18.74 -2.43
CA VAL A 27 -8.17 -17.57 -2.48
C VAL A 27 -7.49 -16.56 -3.40
N ARG A 28 -8.11 -16.27 -4.54
CA ARG A 28 -7.62 -15.25 -5.48
C ARG A 28 -7.68 -13.88 -4.81
N GLU A 29 -6.72 -13.03 -5.15
CA GLU A 29 -6.73 -11.65 -4.68
C GLU A 29 -8.00 -10.94 -5.16
N ASN A 30 -8.63 -10.17 -4.27
CA ASN A 30 -9.83 -9.41 -4.58
C ASN A 30 -9.50 -7.91 -4.49
N PRO A 31 -9.24 -7.24 -5.63
CA PRO A 31 -8.93 -5.81 -5.69
C PRO A 31 -9.98 -4.93 -5.04
N LYS A 32 -11.26 -5.31 -5.03
CA LYS A 32 -12.35 -4.53 -4.39
C LYS A 32 -12.19 -4.40 -2.87
N ARG A 33 -11.33 -5.21 -2.26
CA ARG A 33 -11.03 -5.17 -0.81
C ARG A 33 -9.73 -4.45 -0.49
N GLN A 34 -9.05 -3.92 -1.50
CA GLN A 34 -7.93 -3.02 -1.31
C GLN A 34 -8.46 -1.64 -0.89
N HIS A 35 -7.71 -0.97 -0.01
CA HIS A 35 -8.06 0.35 0.48
C HIS A 35 -6.77 1.07 0.87
N PHE A 36 -6.63 2.32 0.42
CA PHE A 36 -5.52 3.19 0.80
C PHE A 36 -5.91 3.95 2.07
N VAL A 37 -5.20 3.72 3.16
CA VAL A 37 -5.49 4.35 4.46
C VAL A 37 -4.88 5.75 4.48
N THR A 38 -5.71 6.78 4.32
CA THR A 38 -5.23 8.16 4.25
C THR A 38 -4.57 8.61 5.56
N ARG A 39 -3.73 9.64 5.48
CA ARG A 39 -3.13 10.26 6.67
C ARG A 39 -4.20 10.86 7.59
N ALA A 40 -5.21 11.49 7.01
CA ALA A 40 -6.35 12.05 7.75
C ALA A 40 -7.13 10.96 8.51
N ASP A 41 -7.48 9.84 7.85
CA ASP A 41 -8.14 8.72 8.53
C ASP A 41 -7.25 8.13 9.64
N THR A 42 -5.95 8.04 9.38
CA THR A 42 -4.96 7.52 10.34
C THR A 42 -4.93 8.39 11.60
N GLU A 43 -4.83 9.71 11.45
CA GLU A 43 -4.82 10.67 12.55
C GLU A 43 -6.13 10.67 13.34
N ALA A 44 -7.27 10.64 12.64
CA ALA A 44 -8.59 10.57 13.27
C ALA A 44 -8.75 9.29 14.11
N VAL A 45 -8.27 8.15 13.61
CA VAL A 45 -8.28 6.88 14.37
C VAL A 45 -7.32 6.95 15.57
N LEU A 46 -6.10 7.46 15.41
CA LEU A 46 -5.12 7.59 16.49
C LEU A 46 -5.63 8.47 17.64
N ALA A 47 -6.30 9.58 17.30
CA ALA A 47 -6.91 10.48 18.28
C ALA A 47 -8.05 9.81 19.07
N ALA A 48 -8.79 8.88 18.46
CA ALA A 48 -9.92 8.19 19.08
C ALA A 48 -9.54 6.88 19.82
N LEU A 49 -8.26 6.45 19.77
CA LEU A 49 -7.80 5.28 20.50
C LEU A 49 -7.64 5.58 21.99
N PRO A 50 -7.92 4.58 22.86
CA PRO A 50 -8.14 4.81 24.28
C PRO A 50 -6.89 5.28 25.04
N ASP A 51 -5.72 4.74 24.71
CA ASP A 51 -4.47 4.99 25.43
C ASP A 51 -3.24 4.85 24.53
N ALA A 52 -2.06 5.18 25.05
CA ALA A 52 -0.79 5.15 24.32
C ALA A 52 -0.41 3.75 23.79
N PRO A 53 -0.52 2.64 24.57
CA PRO A 53 -0.27 1.30 24.03
C PRO A 53 -1.17 0.93 22.84
N TRP A 54 -2.45 1.32 22.86
CA TRP A 54 -3.35 1.12 21.73
C TRP A 54 -3.03 2.01 20.53
N ARG A 55 -2.63 3.27 20.75
CA ARG A 55 -2.12 4.16 19.69
C ARG A 55 -0.88 3.57 19.04
N LEU A 56 0.07 3.10 19.84
CA LEU A 56 1.28 2.43 19.36
C LEU A 56 0.93 1.17 18.55
N ALA A 57 0.01 0.33 19.03
CA ALA A 57 -0.41 -0.86 18.29
C ALA A 57 -0.92 -0.53 16.87
N PHE A 58 -1.77 0.48 16.74
CA PHE A 58 -2.26 0.91 15.42
C PHE A 58 -1.15 1.56 14.59
N ALA A 59 -0.31 2.41 15.19
CA ALA A 59 0.84 3.04 14.53
C ALA A 59 1.86 2.02 14.02
N LEU A 60 2.13 0.93 14.75
CA LEU A 60 3.00 -0.16 14.29
C LEU A 60 2.45 -0.86 13.05
N ALA A 61 1.13 -1.06 12.97
CA ALA A 61 0.50 -1.61 11.77
C ALA A 61 0.55 -0.62 10.58
N ARG A 62 0.30 0.67 10.83
CA ARG A 62 0.12 1.70 9.80
C ARG A 62 1.41 2.37 9.33
N TRP A 63 2.35 2.63 10.22
CA TRP A 63 3.64 3.26 9.93
C TRP A 63 4.79 2.27 9.98
N GLY A 64 4.74 1.29 10.89
CA GLY A 64 5.73 0.21 10.94
C GLY A 64 5.48 -0.92 9.93
N GLY A 65 4.26 -1.00 9.37
CA GLY A 65 3.88 -2.06 8.45
C GLY A 65 3.79 -3.45 9.10
N LEU A 66 3.61 -3.57 10.42
CA LEU A 66 3.58 -4.86 11.12
C LEU A 66 2.28 -5.64 10.86
N ARG A 67 2.38 -6.97 10.92
CA ARG A 67 1.24 -7.88 10.92
C ARG A 67 0.55 -7.85 12.28
N CYS A 68 -0.74 -7.59 12.26
CA CYS A 68 -1.60 -7.69 13.43
C CYS A 68 -2.41 -9.00 13.40
N PRO A 69 -2.51 -9.75 14.52
CA PRO A 69 -1.87 -9.48 15.81
C PRO A 69 -0.44 -10.05 15.94
N SER A 70 -0.05 -10.98 15.06
CA SER A 70 1.04 -11.93 15.33
C SER A 70 2.42 -11.35 15.58
N GLU A 71 2.72 -10.19 14.99
CA GLU A 71 3.99 -9.49 15.20
C GLU A 71 3.86 -8.44 16.31
N ILE A 72 2.74 -7.71 16.34
CA ILE A 72 2.49 -6.65 17.33
C ILE A 72 2.49 -7.19 18.76
N VAL A 73 1.80 -8.31 19.01
CA VAL A 73 1.73 -8.88 20.37
C VAL A 73 3.07 -9.43 20.86
N ARG A 74 4.06 -9.62 19.98
CA ARG A 74 5.38 -10.15 20.34
C ARG A 74 6.44 -9.07 20.52
N LEU A 75 6.16 -7.85 20.09
CA LEU A 75 7.16 -6.78 20.16
C LEU A 75 7.43 -6.42 21.62
N THR A 76 8.69 -6.51 22.01
CA THR A 76 9.15 -6.18 23.36
C THR A 76 9.98 -4.89 23.35
N TRP A 77 10.11 -4.24 24.50
CA TRP A 77 10.97 -3.07 24.63
C TRP A 77 12.45 -3.41 24.37
N ALA A 78 12.88 -4.65 24.59
CA ALA A 78 14.22 -5.11 24.28
C ALA A 78 14.49 -5.20 22.76
N ASP A 79 13.44 -5.29 21.94
CA ASP A 79 13.58 -5.29 20.47
C ASP A 79 13.82 -3.88 19.91
N ILE A 80 13.60 -2.82 20.71
CA ILE A 80 13.72 -1.42 20.27
C ILE A 80 15.17 -0.94 20.50
N ALA A 81 15.89 -0.71 19.41
CA ALA A 81 17.23 -0.13 19.44
C ALA A 81 17.17 1.37 19.13
N TRP A 82 16.86 2.16 20.16
CA TRP A 82 16.71 3.62 20.10
C TRP A 82 17.94 4.33 19.54
N ASP A 83 19.13 3.92 20.00
CA ASP A 83 20.44 4.41 19.55
C ASP A 83 20.67 4.25 18.04
N ARG A 84 20.07 3.21 17.46
CA ARG A 84 20.23 2.84 16.05
C ARG A 84 19.01 3.17 15.20
N GLY A 85 17.98 3.80 15.77
CA GLY A 85 16.75 4.14 15.07
C GLY A 85 16.09 2.95 14.38
N ARG A 86 16.12 1.75 15.00
CA ARG A 86 15.57 0.52 14.41
C ARG A 86 15.02 -0.43 15.46
N PHE A 87 14.16 -1.35 15.05
CA PHE A 87 13.62 -2.39 15.91
C PHE A 87 13.53 -3.74 15.21
N THR A 88 13.56 -4.80 15.99
CA THR A 88 13.52 -6.19 15.50
C THR A 88 12.10 -6.73 15.54
N VAL A 89 11.65 -7.36 14.45
CA VAL A 89 10.33 -7.98 14.36
C VAL A 89 10.47 -9.47 14.13
N HIS A 90 9.86 -10.25 15.02
CA HIS A 90 9.85 -11.72 14.97
C HIS A 90 8.55 -12.25 14.36
N ALA A 91 8.60 -12.78 13.15
CA ALA A 91 7.43 -13.33 12.46
C ALA A 91 7.11 -14.77 12.92
N SER A 92 5.82 -15.10 13.08
CA SER A 92 5.39 -16.47 13.44
C SER A 92 5.52 -17.50 12.33
N LYS A 93 5.56 -17.07 11.06
CA LYS A 93 5.17 -17.93 9.93
C LYS A 93 6.30 -18.35 9.00
N THR A 94 7.54 -18.20 9.42
CA THR A 94 8.71 -18.56 8.60
C THR A 94 9.84 -19.17 9.44
N GLU A 95 9.51 -19.78 10.57
CA GLU A 95 10.48 -20.55 11.37
C GLU A 95 11.11 -21.71 10.55
N HIS A 96 10.44 -22.15 9.48
CA HIS A 96 10.93 -23.17 8.54
C HIS A 96 11.69 -22.61 7.32
N HIS A 97 11.97 -21.31 7.24
CA HIS A 97 12.77 -20.70 6.17
C HIS A 97 14.10 -20.16 6.73
N ALA A 98 15.13 -20.08 5.88
CA ALA A 98 16.53 -19.85 6.24
C ALA A 98 16.80 -18.62 7.14
N ASP A 99 15.88 -17.66 7.17
CA ASP A 99 16.04 -16.36 7.85
C ASP A 99 15.22 -16.26 9.16
N ALA A 100 14.65 -17.38 9.64
CA ALA A 100 13.86 -17.52 10.88
C ALA A 100 12.65 -16.56 11.03
N GLY A 101 12.32 -15.75 10.02
CA GLY A 101 11.26 -14.75 10.11
C GLY A 101 11.60 -13.51 10.91
N ILE A 102 12.88 -13.27 11.15
CA ILE A 102 13.35 -12.07 11.82
C ILE A 102 13.62 -11.00 10.76
N ARG A 103 13.16 -9.78 11.01
CA ARG A 103 13.54 -8.62 10.18
C ARG A 103 13.81 -7.40 11.04
N VAL A 104 14.67 -6.53 10.53
CA VAL A 104 14.99 -5.25 11.15
C VAL A 104 14.24 -4.16 10.41
N VAL A 105 13.48 -3.36 11.14
CA VAL A 105 12.64 -2.28 10.61
C VAL A 105 13.15 -0.95 11.17
N PRO A 106 13.31 0.10 10.35
CA PRO A 106 13.65 1.42 10.87
C PRO A 106 12.51 1.98 11.73
N ILE A 107 12.86 2.73 12.77
CA ILE A 107 11.91 3.57 13.49
C ILE A 107 11.59 4.75 12.58
N PHE A 108 10.50 4.66 11.83
CA PHE A 108 10.07 5.73 10.95
C PHE A 108 9.69 6.99 11.74
N PRO A 109 9.89 8.20 11.19
CA PRO A 109 9.55 9.45 11.88
C PRO A 109 8.10 9.50 12.35
N GLU A 110 7.16 8.95 11.59
CA GLU A 110 5.74 8.91 11.94
C GLU A 110 5.41 7.92 13.06
N LEU A 111 6.29 6.95 13.33
CA LEU A 111 6.13 5.94 14.38
C LEU A 111 6.76 6.37 15.71
N LEU A 112 7.85 7.13 15.66
CA LEU A 112 8.65 7.50 16.83
C LEU A 112 7.83 8.15 17.97
N PRO A 113 6.92 9.12 17.72
CA PRO A 113 6.15 9.74 18.80
C PRO A 113 5.31 8.74 19.59
N TYR A 114 4.74 7.73 18.92
CA TYR A 114 3.91 6.72 19.57
C TYR A 114 4.73 5.67 20.31
N LEU A 115 5.94 5.36 19.82
CA LEU A 115 6.88 4.51 20.56
C LEU A 115 7.31 5.19 21.85
N GLN A 116 7.65 6.48 21.78
CA GLN A 116 8.06 7.26 22.94
C GLN A 116 6.92 7.39 23.96
N GLU A 117 5.73 7.81 23.51
CA GLU A 117 4.55 7.97 24.38
C GLU A 117 4.22 6.66 25.12
N ALA A 118 4.21 5.52 24.42
CA ALA A 118 3.93 4.24 25.04
C ALA A 118 5.05 3.74 25.98
N PHE A 119 6.32 4.12 25.72
CA PHE A 119 7.44 3.79 26.58
C PHE A 119 7.41 4.62 27.87
N ASP A 120 7.11 5.92 27.75
CA ASP A 120 7.08 6.85 28.89
C ASP A 120 5.99 6.49 29.91
N VAL A 121 4.86 5.95 29.46
CA VAL A 121 3.77 5.49 30.34
C VAL A 121 3.89 4.02 30.74
N ALA A 122 4.89 3.29 30.25
CA ALA A 122 5.06 1.89 30.59
C ALA A 122 5.55 1.76 32.04
N GLU A 123 4.92 0.86 32.79
CA GLU A 123 5.36 0.54 34.15
C GLU A 123 6.82 0.02 34.14
N PRO A 124 7.62 0.36 35.17
CA PRO A 124 8.97 -0.19 35.30
C PRO A 124 8.96 -1.72 35.22
N GLY A 125 9.75 -2.27 34.28
CA GLY A 125 9.81 -3.72 34.05
C GLY A 125 8.74 -4.29 33.11
N ALA A 126 7.87 -3.45 32.53
CA ALA A 126 7.03 -3.87 31.41
C ALA A 126 7.89 -4.48 30.30
N VAL A 127 7.47 -5.63 29.77
CA VAL A 127 8.22 -6.36 28.73
C VAL A 127 7.71 -6.01 27.34
N TYR A 128 6.39 -6.00 27.17
CA TYR A 128 5.74 -5.86 25.87
C TYR A 128 5.34 -4.42 25.57
N CYS A 129 5.50 -4.00 24.31
CA CYS A 129 5.16 -2.66 23.87
C CYS A 129 3.64 -2.41 23.74
N CYS A 130 2.84 -3.47 23.56
CA CYS A 130 1.43 -3.38 23.21
C CYS A 130 0.54 -4.28 24.08
N PRO A 131 -0.78 -4.00 24.14
CA PRO A 131 -1.74 -4.76 24.94
C PRO A 131 -1.70 -6.26 24.66
N GLN A 132 -1.58 -7.06 25.72
CA GLN A 132 -1.44 -8.50 25.62
C GLN A 132 -2.79 -9.22 25.71
N TYR A 133 -2.99 -10.19 24.82
CA TYR A 133 -4.14 -11.11 24.82
C TYR A 133 -3.67 -12.49 24.36
N PRO A 134 -4.34 -13.58 24.76
CA PRO A 134 -4.10 -14.89 24.18
C PRO A 134 -4.18 -14.84 22.65
N MET A 135 -3.23 -15.47 21.95
CA MET A 135 -3.08 -15.33 20.48
C MET A 135 -4.37 -15.66 19.70
N HIS A 136 -5.13 -16.66 20.14
CA HIS A 136 -6.40 -17.05 19.52
C HIS A 136 -7.49 -15.97 19.64
N PHE A 137 -7.34 -15.02 20.57
CA PHE A 137 -8.28 -13.94 20.85
C PHE A 137 -7.76 -12.56 20.44
N ALA A 138 -6.43 -12.36 20.40
CA ALA A 138 -5.80 -11.08 20.11
C ALA A 138 -6.31 -10.42 18.82
N GLY A 139 -6.43 -11.17 17.72
CA GLY A 139 -6.90 -10.61 16.46
C GLY A 139 -8.32 -10.02 16.53
N GLN A 140 -9.20 -10.62 17.34
CA GLN A 140 -10.55 -10.12 17.55
C GLN A 140 -10.54 -8.85 18.39
N MET A 141 -9.75 -8.83 19.47
CA MET A 141 -9.64 -7.68 20.37
C MET A 141 -9.07 -6.45 19.68
N TYR A 142 -7.93 -6.60 19.01
CA TYR A 142 -7.32 -5.51 18.26
C TYR A 142 -8.26 -4.97 17.18
N GLY A 143 -8.93 -5.86 16.45
CA GLY A 143 -9.91 -5.45 15.45
C GLY A 143 -11.11 -4.72 16.07
N LYS A 144 -11.60 -5.17 17.22
CA LYS A 144 -12.74 -4.55 17.93
C LYS A 144 -12.39 -3.14 18.40
N VAL A 145 -11.27 -2.96 19.10
CA VAL A 145 -10.86 -1.66 19.65
C VAL A 145 -10.66 -0.62 18.55
N VAL A 146 -9.92 -0.98 17.50
CA VAL A 146 -9.69 -0.06 16.38
C VAL A 146 -11.00 0.26 15.65
N ARG A 147 -11.89 -0.71 15.40
CA ARG A 147 -13.20 -0.42 14.78
C ARG A 147 -14.08 0.48 15.64
N ASN A 148 -14.01 0.35 16.96
CA ASN A 148 -14.72 1.25 17.86
C ASN A 148 -14.15 2.67 17.77
N ALA A 149 -12.83 2.83 17.75
CA ALA A 149 -12.19 4.13 17.54
C ALA A 149 -12.58 4.76 16.20
N MET A 150 -12.59 3.98 15.10
CA MET A 150 -13.06 4.44 13.80
C MET A 150 -14.50 4.95 13.85
N LYS A 151 -15.40 4.21 14.52
CA LYS A 151 -16.79 4.63 14.70
C LYS A 151 -16.89 5.94 15.47
N SER A 152 -16.14 6.09 16.57
CA SER A 152 -16.11 7.32 17.36
C SER A 152 -15.54 8.51 16.59
N ALA A 153 -14.58 8.27 15.70
CA ALA A 153 -13.96 9.28 14.86
C ALA A 153 -14.77 9.65 13.59
N GLY A 154 -15.92 9.00 13.35
CA GLY A 154 -16.68 9.18 12.10
C GLY A 154 -16.01 8.60 10.85
N VAL A 155 -14.96 7.79 11.02
CA VAL A 155 -14.21 7.16 9.92
C VAL A 155 -14.92 5.88 9.51
N LYS A 156 -15.21 5.75 8.20
CA LYS A 156 -15.85 4.54 7.66
C LYS A 156 -14.93 3.33 7.77
N PRO A 157 -15.38 2.20 8.36
CA PRO A 157 -14.61 0.96 8.38
C PRO A 157 -14.21 0.47 6.99
N TRP A 158 -12.93 0.14 6.82
CA TRP A 158 -12.42 -0.47 5.59
C TRP A 158 -12.21 -1.99 5.72
N PRO A 159 -12.30 -2.75 4.61
CA PRO A 159 -12.03 -4.18 4.61
C PRO A 159 -10.59 -4.46 5.01
N LYS A 160 -10.31 -5.66 5.55
CA LYS A 160 -8.95 -6.13 5.82
C LYS A 160 -8.10 -5.13 6.64
N LEU A 161 -8.74 -4.48 7.62
CA LEU A 161 -8.23 -3.42 8.50
C LEU A 161 -6.70 -3.25 8.53
N PHE A 162 -5.99 -4.18 9.19
CA PHE A 162 -4.53 -4.11 9.38
C PHE A 162 -3.72 -4.50 8.14
N GLN A 163 -4.23 -5.38 7.29
CA GLN A 163 -3.54 -5.73 6.03
C GLN A 163 -3.51 -4.52 5.10
N ASN A 164 -4.59 -3.74 5.03
CA ASN A 164 -4.60 -2.51 4.24
C ASN A 164 -3.72 -1.41 4.86
N CYS A 165 -3.62 -1.30 6.19
CA CYS A 165 -2.63 -0.42 6.83
C CYS A 165 -1.20 -0.76 6.38
N ARG A 166 -0.86 -2.05 6.40
CA ARG A 166 0.45 -2.54 5.95
C ARG A 166 0.66 -2.34 4.45
N SER A 167 -0.34 -2.62 3.62
CA SER A 167 -0.28 -2.39 2.17
C SER A 167 -0.07 -0.92 1.84
N THR A 168 -0.76 -0.02 2.54
CA THR A 168 -0.58 1.42 2.38
C THR A 168 0.85 1.83 2.72
N ARG A 169 1.39 1.35 3.86
CA ARG A 169 2.77 1.68 4.22
C ARG A 169 3.80 1.19 3.21
N GLU A 170 3.59 -0.02 2.73
CA GLU A 170 4.44 -0.60 1.70
C GLU A 170 4.43 0.23 0.40
N THR A 171 3.25 0.68 -0.06
CA THR A 171 3.12 1.59 -1.21
C THR A 171 3.87 2.90 -0.98
N GLU A 172 3.67 3.55 0.17
CA GLU A 172 4.34 4.82 0.51
C GLU A 172 5.87 4.69 0.48
N LEU A 173 6.40 3.61 1.05
CA LEU A 173 7.84 3.37 1.11
C LEU A 173 8.43 3.08 -0.28
N ALA A 174 7.70 2.36 -1.14
CA ALA A 174 8.17 2.04 -2.48
C ALA A 174 8.25 3.26 -3.41
N GLU A 175 7.58 4.36 -3.07
CA GLU A 175 7.76 5.63 -3.77
C GLU A 175 9.08 6.33 -3.43
N THR A 176 9.71 5.96 -2.30
CA THR A 176 10.89 6.66 -1.76
C THR A 176 12.13 5.77 -1.76
N PHE A 177 11.96 4.46 -1.62
CA PHE A 177 13.06 3.51 -1.44
C PHE A 177 13.01 2.40 -2.49
N PRO A 178 14.17 1.80 -2.84
CA PRO A 178 14.22 0.65 -3.72
C PRO A 178 13.37 -0.51 -3.19
N VAL A 179 12.63 -1.16 -4.09
CA VAL A 179 11.65 -2.20 -3.74
C VAL A 179 12.21 -3.34 -2.89
N GLN A 180 13.46 -3.75 -3.13
CA GLN A 180 14.12 -4.80 -2.36
C GLN A 180 14.33 -4.41 -0.90
N VAL A 181 14.59 -3.13 -0.63
CA VAL A 181 14.75 -2.58 0.72
C VAL A 181 13.40 -2.56 1.44
N VAL A 182 12.36 -2.10 0.74
CA VAL A 182 10.99 -2.09 1.26
C VAL A 182 10.51 -3.49 1.59
N CYS A 183 10.73 -4.45 0.68
CA CYS A 183 10.38 -5.86 0.89
C CYS A 183 11.07 -6.45 2.13
N ALA A 184 12.33 -6.07 2.38
CA ALA A 184 13.06 -6.51 3.57
C ALA A 184 12.46 -5.93 4.87
N TRP A 185 12.10 -4.65 4.91
CA TRP A 185 11.47 -4.01 6.08
C TRP A 185 10.04 -4.49 6.31
N ILE A 186 9.27 -4.66 5.25
CA ILE A 186 7.89 -5.14 5.32
C ILE A 186 7.91 -6.62 5.67
N GLY A 187 8.79 -7.44 5.09
CA GLY A 187 8.86 -8.88 5.29
C GLY A 187 7.94 -9.63 4.33
N ASN A 188 8.07 -9.33 3.04
CA ASN A 188 7.47 -10.06 1.92
C ASN A 188 8.50 -10.18 0.76
N SER A 189 8.11 -10.79 -0.36
CA SER A 189 8.96 -10.90 -1.54
C SER A 189 8.59 -9.85 -2.59
N PRO A 190 9.53 -9.42 -3.45
CA PRO A 190 9.23 -8.48 -4.54
C PRO A 190 8.08 -8.92 -5.44
N ALA A 191 7.89 -10.23 -5.65
CA ALA A 191 6.77 -10.77 -6.43
C ALA A 191 5.42 -10.61 -5.73
N VAL A 192 5.36 -10.73 -4.39
CA VAL A 192 4.16 -10.42 -3.60
C VAL A 192 3.91 -8.93 -3.62
N ALA A 193 4.98 -8.17 -3.51
CA ALA A 193 4.94 -6.74 -3.39
C ALA A 193 4.51 -6.07 -4.70
N ALA A 194 4.95 -6.57 -5.87
CA ALA A 194 4.48 -6.16 -7.20
C ALA A 194 2.96 -6.25 -7.39
N ARG A 195 2.26 -7.11 -6.64
CA ARG A 195 0.80 -7.22 -6.68
C ARG A 195 0.09 -6.14 -5.85
N HIS A 196 0.78 -5.58 -4.85
CA HIS A 196 0.28 -4.54 -3.96
C HIS A 196 0.74 -3.13 -4.39
N TYR A 197 1.92 -2.98 -4.99
CA TYR A 197 2.47 -1.70 -5.47
C TYR A 197 1.70 -1.06 -6.64
N LEU A 198 0.79 -1.80 -7.28
CA LEU A 198 -0.02 -1.30 -8.40
C LEU A 198 -1.25 -0.50 -7.93
N GLN A 199 -1.33 -0.11 -6.66
CA GLN A 199 -2.34 0.84 -6.22
C GLN A 199 -2.02 2.22 -6.78
N VAL A 200 -2.71 2.56 -7.87
CA VAL A 200 -2.72 3.93 -8.38
C VAL A 200 -3.50 4.80 -7.40
N THR A 201 -2.86 5.83 -6.86
CA THR A 201 -3.46 6.81 -5.96
C THR A 201 -3.78 8.11 -6.71
N ASP A 202 -4.67 8.94 -6.17
CA ASP A 202 -4.93 10.29 -6.72
C ASP A 202 -3.67 11.17 -6.73
N ALA A 203 -2.74 10.93 -5.80
CA ALA A 203 -1.44 11.58 -5.77
C ALA A 203 -0.57 11.18 -6.98
N HIS A 204 -0.67 9.94 -7.48
CA HIS A 204 0.02 9.52 -8.71
C HIS A 204 -0.49 10.25 -9.94
N PHE A 205 -1.81 10.44 -10.06
CA PHE A 205 -2.40 11.25 -11.13
C PHE A 205 -1.94 12.70 -11.04
N THR A 206 -1.95 13.28 -9.84
CA THR A 206 -1.50 14.66 -9.61
C THR A 206 -0.02 14.83 -9.97
N ARG A 207 0.84 13.90 -9.57
CA ARG A 207 2.28 13.91 -9.87
C ARG A 207 2.58 13.70 -11.36
N ALA A 208 1.84 12.80 -12.02
CA ALA A 208 2.02 12.51 -13.45
C ALA A 208 1.51 13.65 -14.35
N THR A 209 0.45 14.37 -13.92
CA THR A 209 -0.12 15.49 -14.68
C THR A 209 0.60 16.82 -14.40
N GLY A 210 1.16 17.00 -13.20
CA GLY A 210 2.12 18.03 -12.84
C GLY A 210 1.81 19.45 -13.36
N ALA A 211 2.87 20.21 -13.68
CA ALA A 211 2.77 21.57 -14.20
C ALA A 211 2.17 21.67 -15.63
N ALA A 212 2.09 20.54 -16.36
CA ALA A 212 1.53 20.50 -17.71
C ALA A 212 0.01 20.72 -17.69
N LEU A 213 -0.69 20.13 -16.73
CA LEU A 213 -2.12 20.38 -16.53
C LEU A 213 -2.37 21.83 -16.06
N GLN A 214 -1.55 22.38 -15.18
CA GLN A 214 -1.66 23.78 -14.76
C GLN A 214 -1.47 24.76 -15.94
N LYS A 215 -0.50 24.50 -16.83
CA LYS A 215 -0.31 25.29 -18.06
C LYS A 215 -1.48 25.13 -19.04
N ALA A 216 -2.00 23.92 -19.22
CA ALA A 216 -3.16 23.67 -20.08
C ALA A 216 -4.44 24.31 -19.56
N VAL A 217 -4.68 24.29 -18.23
CA VAL A 217 -5.81 24.95 -17.57
C VAL A 217 -5.68 26.47 -17.62
N GLN A 218 -4.47 27.02 -17.47
CA GLN A 218 -4.21 28.46 -17.67
C GLN A 218 -4.34 28.92 -19.12
N GLN A 219 -4.01 28.07 -20.10
CA GLN A 219 -4.21 28.37 -21.52
C GLN A 219 -5.69 28.30 -21.92
N SER A 220 -6.42 27.29 -21.46
CA SER A 220 -7.86 27.15 -21.74
C SER A 220 -8.71 28.22 -21.06
N SER A 221 -8.34 28.67 -19.85
CA SER A 221 -8.95 29.84 -19.23
C SER A 221 -8.63 31.14 -19.95
N LYS A 222 -7.41 31.33 -20.49
CA LYS A 222 -7.09 32.50 -21.35
C LYS A 222 -7.79 32.49 -22.71
N THR A 223 -8.05 31.33 -23.29
CA THR A 223 -8.81 31.22 -24.56
C THR A 223 -10.31 31.47 -24.36
N ALA A 224 -10.87 31.12 -23.20
CA ALA A 224 -12.27 31.38 -22.87
C ALA A 224 -12.58 32.86 -22.57
N CYS A 225 -11.57 33.69 -22.24
CA CYS A 225 -11.75 35.12 -21.98
C CYS A 225 -11.70 36.02 -23.23
N ASN A 226 -11.30 35.50 -24.39
CA ASN A 226 -11.10 36.30 -25.61
C ASN A 226 -12.08 35.98 -26.75
N ALA A 227 -13.16 35.27 -26.44
CA ALA A 227 -14.22 34.98 -27.42
C ALA A 227 -15.44 35.87 -27.17
N ASP A 228 -15.29 37.19 -27.33
CA ASP A 228 -16.44 38.06 -27.60
C ASP A 228 -16.08 39.31 -28.45
N SER A 229 -16.54 39.26 -29.71
CA SER A 229 -16.98 40.37 -30.60
C SER A 229 -15.92 41.22 -31.36
N PRO A 230 -16.29 41.94 -32.46
CA PRO A 230 -16.46 41.38 -33.81
C PRO A 230 -15.72 42.16 -34.94
N GLU A 231 -15.60 41.50 -36.08
CA GLU A 231 -15.58 41.95 -37.50
C GLU A 231 -15.23 43.41 -37.87
N GLY A 232 -14.22 43.60 -38.73
CA GLY A 232 -14.11 44.80 -39.58
C GLY A 232 -12.73 45.15 -40.17
N ALA A 233 -12.68 45.14 -41.52
CA ALA A 233 -11.75 45.87 -42.40
C ALA A 233 -10.34 45.29 -42.73
N ARG A 234 -10.17 44.96 -44.02
CA ARG A 234 -8.87 44.85 -44.72
C ARG A 234 -8.24 46.24 -44.92
N PRO A 235 -6.90 46.33 -45.08
CA PRO A 235 -6.40 46.56 -46.44
C PRO A 235 -5.12 45.78 -46.79
N HIS A 236 -4.90 45.68 -48.11
CA HIS A 236 -3.74 45.06 -48.77
C HIS A 236 -2.43 45.87 -48.58
N SER A 237 -1.28 45.19 -48.51
CA SER A 237 -0.11 45.50 -49.36
C SER A 237 1.02 44.46 -49.17
N HIS A 238 1.82 44.34 -50.23
CA HIS A 238 2.84 43.33 -50.53
C HIS A 238 4.11 43.42 -49.64
N THR A 239 4.75 42.29 -49.34
CA THR A 239 6.12 41.95 -49.84
C THR A 239 6.62 40.57 -49.36
N GLU A 240 7.06 39.80 -50.36
CA GLU A 240 8.15 38.82 -50.44
C GLU A 240 8.47 37.75 -49.37
N ASN A 241 8.50 36.53 -49.90
CA ASN A 241 9.04 35.27 -49.38
C ASN A 241 10.46 35.35 -48.81
N GLN A 242 10.71 34.61 -47.72
CA GLN A 242 11.88 33.74 -47.59
C GLN A 242 11.60 32.53 -46.66
N HIS A 243 11.44 31.37 -47.30
CA HIS A 243 11.73 29.99 -46.89
C HIS A 243 11.77 29.62 -45.40
N CYS A 244 10.80 28.79 -44.99
CA CYS A 244 11.06 27.68 -44.07
C CYS A 244 10.07 26.54 -44.37
N THR A 245 10.58 25.42 -44.90
CA THR A 245 9.78 24.25 -45.31
C THR A 245 9.22 23.48 -44.12
N PRO A 246 7.90 23.23 -44.03
CA PRO A 246 7.34 22.34 -43.02
C PRO A 246 7.41 20.87 -43.47
N VAL A 247 7.95 20.01 -42.61
CA VAL A 247 8.00 18.55 -42.79
C VAL A 247 6.57 17.99 -42.75
N HIS A 248 6.16 17.36 -43.86
CA HIS A 248 4.89 16.65 -43.96
C HIS A 248 4.90 15.38 -43.09
N ILE A 249 4.16 15.39 -41.98
CA ILE A 249 3.79 14.16 -41.28
C ILE A 249 2.55 13.60 -41.99
N LYS A 250 2.73 12.50 -42.74
CA LYS A 250 1.61 11.74 -43.33
C LYS A 250 0.68 11.29 -42.20
N ARG A 251 -0.61 11.67 -42.29
CA ARG A 251 -1.69 11.07 -41.49
C ARG A 251 -1.72 9.57 -41.73
N VAL A 252 -1.57 8.79 -40.67
CA VAL A 252 -1.79 7.34 -40.67
C VAL A 252 -3.31 7.11 -40.71
N GLY A 253 -3.78 6.32 -41.68
CA GLY A 253 -5.20 5.96 -41.83
C GLY A 253 -5.69 5.02 -40.72
N PRO A 254 -7.02 4.89 -40.55
CA PRO A 254 -7.64 4.21 -39.41
C PRO A 254 -7.68 2.68 -39.61
N LEU A 255 -6.52 2.02 -39.63
CA LEU A 255 -6.44 0.56 -39.68
C LEU A 255 -5.75 0.04 -38.42
N GLY A 256 -6.54 -0.68 -37.62
CA GLY A 256 -6.15 -1.26 -36.34
C GLY A 256 -5.02 -2.29 -36.47
N LEU A 257 -4.25 -2.40 -35.38
CA LEU A 257 -3.16 -3.35 -35.21
C LEU A 257 -3.72 -4.73 -34.82
N GLU A 258 -4.18 -5.52 -35.79
CA GLU A 258 -4.38 -6.96 -35.59
C GLU A 258 -3.71 -7.78 -36.71
N PRO A 259 -2.90 -8.79 -36.37
CA PRO A 259 -2.32 -9.70 -37.36
C PRO A 259 -3.36 -10.72 -37.86
N ARG A 260 -3.41 -10.92 -39.17
CA ARG A 260 -4.21 -11.98 -39.80
C ARG A 260 -3.53 -13.34 -39.64
N THR A 261 -4.13 -14.25 -38.87
CA THR A 261 -3.85 -15.68 -38.96
C THR A 261 -4.50 -16.24 -40.23
N GLY A 262 -3.68 -16.48 -41.26
CA GLY A 262 -4.06 -17.31 -42.40
C GLY A 262 -3.91 -18.78 -42.04
N GLY A 263 -4.98 -19.55 -42.23
CA GLY A 263 -4.92 -21.01 -42.17
C GLY A 263 -4.42 -21.60 -43.48
N LEU A 264 -3.67 -22.70 -43.33
CA LEU A 264 -3.73 -23.92 -44.14
C LEU A 264 -3.30 -25.08 -43.21
#